data_AF-A0A9D1GW27-F1
#
_entry.id   AF-A0A9D1GW27-F1
#
_cell.length_a   1.000
_cell.length_b   1.000
_cell.length_c   1.000
_cell.angle_alpha   90.00
_cell.angle_beta   90.00
_cell.angle_gamma   90.00
#
_symmetry.space_group_name_H-M   'P 1'
#
loop_
_entity.id
_entity.type
_entity.pdbx_description
1 polymer ?
#
loop_
_entity_poly.entity_id
_entity_poly.type
_entity_poly.pdbx_seq_one_letter_code
_entity_poly.pdbx_strand_id
1 'polypeptide(L)'
;MARRASLTLIAFILTVVTMFGLVPWVLTTVSIPLFVVWIGLPMFIGAIALSRVWADAGRWVTGRITGRPVERPYRPVPRGSGFFGRVKVLITDPATWRDYLWILVACVPGFTLVVLVVAMAAAPLFYLVYPLLLAVTPPGVFSEPYGNLLVLEHWTDGFWMWPMGAFFFGLWWLTTPGIMTGWAAMTRALLSPTRASQLQGRV
;
A
#
# COMPACT_ATOMS: atom_id res chain seq x y z
N MET A 1 3.84 0.66 23.07
CA MET A 1 3.30 1.75 22.22
C MET A 1 4.17 2.03 20.99
N ALA A 2 5.49 2.21 21.13
CA ALA A 2 6.40 2.57 20.02
C ALA A 2 6.26 1.71 18.74
N ARG A 3 6.12 0.37 18.88
CA ARG A 3 5.94 -0.52 17.72
C ARG A 3 4.67 -0.23 16.92
N ARG A 4 3.54 0.06 17.58
CA ARG A 4 2.26 0.36 16.90
C ARG A 4 2.31 1.72 16.21
N ALA A 5 2.91 2.72 16.87
CA ALA A 5 3.13 4.04 16.27
C ALA A 5 4.02 3.97 15.01
N SER A 6 5.06 3.12 15.04
CA SER A 6 5.88 2.85 13.86
C SER A 6 5.08 2.17 12.74
N LEU A 7 4.23 1.18 13.08
CA LEU A 7 3.37 0.51 12.10
C LEU A 7 2.34 1.46 11.47
N THR A 8 1.76 2.38 12.23
CA THR A 8 0.87 3.41 11.68
C THR A 8 1.59 4.40 10.79
N LEU A 9 2.81 4.80 11.15
CA LEU A 9 3.61 5.67 10.30
C LEU A 9 3.94 4.98 8.97
N ILE A 10 4.30 3.70 9.03
CA ILE A 10 4.51 2.89 7.83
C ILE A 10 3.22 2.80 7.01
N ALA A 11 2.07 2.54 7.64
CA ALA A 11 0.79 2.47 6.95
C ALA A 11 0.45 3.80 6.25
N PHE A 12 0.66 4.93 6.92
CA PHE A 12 0.45 6.27 6.36
C PHE A 12 1.34 6.53 5.13
N ILE A 13 2.63 6.21 5.23
CA ILE A 13 3.56 6.32 4.09
C ILE A 13 3.11 5.39 2.95
N LEU A 14 2.74 4.16 3.28
CA LEU A 14 2.27 3.18 2.30
C LEU A 14 1.02 3.66 1.57
N THR A 15 0.05 4.29 2.24
CA THR A 15 -1.16 4.83 1.60
C THR A 15 -0.80 5.71 0.39
N VAL A 16 0.15 6.62 0.59
CA VAL A 16 0.64 7.52 -0.47
C VAL A 16 1.42 6.74 -1.53
N VAL A 17 2.38 5.90 -1.11
CA VAL A 17 3.25 5.15 -2.03
C VAL A 17 2.46 4.18 -2.91
N THR A 18 1.48 3.47 -2.36
CA THR A 18 0.65 2.53 -3.11
C THR A 18 -0.19 3.24 -4.16
N MET A 19 -0.65 4.46 -3.91
CA MET A 19 -1.40 5.24 -4.90
C MET A 19 -0.53 5.58 -6.12
N PHE A 20 0.73 5.98 -5.88
CA PHE A 20 1.69 6.21 -6.96
C PHE A 20 2.17 4.93 -7.67
N GLY A 21 1.91 3.75 -7.10
CA GLY A 21 2.18 2.46 -7.74
C GLY A 21 1.39 2.23 -9.03
N LEU A 22 0.27 2.90 -9.22
CA LEU A 22 -0.47 2.82 -10.48
C LEU A 22 0.31 3.38 -11.67
N VAL A 23 1.27 4.29 -11.44
CA VAL A 23 2.09 4.88 -12.51
C VAL A 23 2.91 3.81 -13.26
N PRO A 24 3.80 3.03 -12.62
CA PRO A 24 4.52 1.96 -13.32
C PRO A 24 3.59 0.90 -13.95
N TRP A 25 2.44 0.63 -13.33
CA TRP A 25 1.45 -0.31 -13.87
C TRP A 25 0.83 0.19 -15.17
N VAL A 26 0.36 1.43 -15.20
CA VAL A 26 -0.22 2.07 -16.39
C VAL A 26 0.85 2.21 -17.48
N LEU A 27 2.06 2.66 -17.13
CA LEU A 27 3.17 2.77 -18.09
C LEU A 27 3.49 1.42 -18.74
N THR A 28 3.52 0.34 -17.94
CA THR A 28 3.76 -1.01 -18.47
C THR A 28 2.62 -1.43 -19.40
N THR A 29 1.37 -1.22 -19.01
CA THR A 29 0.18 -1.55 -19.82
C THR A 29 0.19 -0.81 -21.15
N VAL A 30 0.39 0.50 -21.12
CA VAL A 30 0.36 1.40 -22.30
C VAL A 30 1.56 1.15 -23.21
N SER A 31 2.71 0.73 -22.67
CA SER A 31 3.88 0.43 -23.49
C SER A 31 3.71 -0.77 -24.43
N ILE A 32 2.85 -1.74 -24.09
CA ILE A 32 2.61 -2.94 -24.91
C ILE A 32 2.02 -2.58 -26.28
N PRO A 33 0.88 -1.87 -26.40
CA PRO A 33 0.36 -1.47 -27.72
C PRO A 33 1.29 -0.50 -28.46
N LEU A 34 2.08 0.30 -27.73
CA LEU A 34 3.06 1.21 -28.32
C LEU A 34 4.28 0.50 -28.94
N PHE A 35 4.41 -0.83 -28.81
CA PHE A 35 5.43 -1.59 -29.52
C PHE A 35 5.30 -1.42 -31.04
N VAL A 36 4.08 -1.22 -31.56
CA VAL A 36 3.82 -0.99 -32.99
C VAL A 36 4.55 0.25 -33.51
N VAL A 37 4.69 1.29 -32.68
CA VAL A 37 5.32 2.57 -33.04
C VAL A 37 6.75 2.68 -32.50
N TRP A 38 7.35 1.55 -32.08
CA TRP A 38 8.72 1.43 -31.54
C TRP A 38 8.98 2.15 -30.20
N ILE A 39 8.25 3.23 -29.88
CA ILE A 39 8.33 3.98 -28.62
C ILE A 39 8.01 3.09 -27.41
N GLY A 40 7.18 2.07 -27.59
CA GLY A 40 6.84 1.16 -26.51
C GLY A 40 8.02 0.36 -25.97
N LEU A 41 9.05 0.06 -26.77
CA LEU A 41 10.24 -0.69 -26.32
C LEU A 41 11.00 0.02 -25.18
N PRO A 42 11.52 1.25 -25.36
CA PRO A 42 12.21 1.96 -24.29
C PRO A 42 11.26 2.28 -23.12
N MET A 43 9.99 2.56 -23.41
CA MET A 43 8.97 2.81 -22.39
C MET A 43 8.74 1.57 -21.50
N PHE A 44 8.67 0.37 -22.08
CA PHE A 44 8.49 -0.89 -21.35
C PHE A 44 9.70 -1.20 -20.47
N ILE A 45 10.92 -1.02 -20.97
CA ILE A 45 12.13 -1.22 -20.15
C ILE A 45 12.13 -0.27 -18.96
N GLY A 46 11.80 1.01 -19.18
CA GLY A 46 11.67 2.00 -18.10
C GLY A 46 10.56 1.65 -17.12
N ALA A 47 9.39 1.25 -17.61
CA ALA A 47 8.22 0.90 -16.80
C ALA A 47 8.47 -0.34 -15.93
N ILE A 48 9.16 -1.36 -16.46
CA ILE A 48 9.56 -2.53 -15.67
C ILE A 48 10.63 -2.16 -14.64
N ALA A 49 11.62 -1.31 -14.98
CA ALA A 49 12.60 -0.84 -14.02
C ALA A 49 11.93 -0.09 -12.85
N LEU A 50 10.95 0.77 -13.18
CA LEU A 50 10.13 1.46 -12.18
C LEU A 50 9.30 0.48 -11.35
N SER A 51 8.67 -0.51 -11.99
CA SER A 51 7.91 -1.56 -11.29
C SER A 51 8.77 -2.32 -10.28
N ARG A 52 10.03 -2.62 -10.64
CA ARG A 52 11.00 -3.28 -9.74
C ARG A 52 11.36 -2.42 -8.53
N VAL A 53 11.51 -1.10 -8.71
CA VAL A 53 11.73 -0.17 -7.58
C VAL A 53 10.56 -0.22 -6.59
N TRP A 54 9.33 -0.27 -7.10
CA TRP A 54 8.13 -0.38 -6.26
C TRP A 54 8.05 -1.72 -5.55
N ALA A 55 8.31 -2.83 -6.25
CA ALA A 55 8.37 -4.16 -5.66
C ALA A 55 9.46 -4.24 -4.57
N ASP A 56 10.61 -3.62 -4.79
CA ASP A 56 11.70 -3.55 -3.83
C ASP A 56 11.32 -2.76 -2.57
N ALA A 57 10.59 -1.65 -2.72
CA ALA A 57 10.02 -0.93 -1.58
C ALA A 57 9.05 -1.83 -0.78
N GLY A 58 8.19 -2.59 -1.48
CA GLY A 58 7.31 -3.57 -0.87
C GLY A 58 8.05 -4.65 -0.07
N ARG A 59 9.12 -5.20 -0.65
CA ARG A 59 10.01 -6.18 0.00
C ARG A 59 10.67 -5.59 1.25
N TRP A 60 11.17 -4.36 1.16
CA TRP A 60 11.81 -3.67 2.28
C TRP A 60 10.84 -3.45 3.44
N VAL A 61 9.64 -2.94 3.18
CA VAL A 61 8.62 -2.73 4.21
C VAL A 61 8.20 -4.06 4.84
N THR A 62 7.99 -5.09 4.03
CA THR A 62 7.68 -6.44 4.52
C THR A 62 8.79 -6.99 5.43
N GLY A 63 10.06 -6.74 5.07
CA GLY A 63 11.23 -7.06 5.87
C GLY A 63 11.24 -6.34 7.21
N ARG A 64 10.89 -5.04 7.23
CA ARG A 64 10.74 -4.25 8.46
C ARG A 64 9.62 -4.77 9.38
N ILE A 65 8.47 -5.12 8.81
CA ILE A 65 7.30 -5.58 9.60
C ILE A 65 7.55 -6.95 10.22
N THR A 66 8.15 -7.86 9.45
CA THR A 66 8.25 -9.28 9.82
C THR A 66 9.65 -9.71 10.28
N GLY A 67 10.64 -8.84 10.17
CA GLY A 67 12.03 -9.11 10.55
C GLY A 67 12.79 -10.10 9.66
N ARG A 68 12.23 -10.52 8.51
CA ARG A 68 12.92 -11.40 7.55
C ARG A 68 12.98 -10.74 6.18
N PRO A 69 14.18 -10.61 5.57
CA PRO A 69 14.33 -10.05 4.24
C PRO A 69 13.60 -10.91 3.21
N VAL A 70 13.06 -10.26 2.17
CA VAL A 70 12.45 -10.93 1.02
C VAL A 70 13.48 -10.89 -0.13
N GLU A 71 13.85 -12.06 -0.64
CA GLU A 71 14.87 -12.22 -1.69
C GLU A 71 14.44 -11.60 -3.03
N ARG A 72 15.44 -11.31 -3.89
CA ARG A 72 15.27 -10.76 -5.25
C ARG A 72 15.67 -11.79 -6.32
N PRO A 73 14.75 -12.64 -6.80
CA PRO A 73 15.08 -13.69 -7.76
C PRO A 73 15.01 -13.19 -9.21
N TYR A 74 15.73 -12.12 -9.56
CA TYR A 74 15.73 -11.60 -10.93
C TYR A 74 16.75 -12.30 -11.81
N ARG A 75 16.38 -12.59 -13.06
CA ARG A 75 17.34 -13.10 -14.05
C ARG A 75 18.32 -12.00 -14.45
N PRO A 76 19.63 -12.28 -14.54
CA PRO A 76 20.60 -11.31 -15.04
C PRO A 76 20.32 -11.05 -16.53
N VAL A 77 20.32 -9.78 -16.91
CA VAL A 77 20.20 -9.38 -18.32
C VAL A 77 21.59 -9.52 -18.96
N PRO A 78 21.76 -10.32 -20.03
CA PRO A 78 23.06 -10.50 -20.69
C PRO A 78 23.65 -9.17 -21.16
N ARG A 79 24.93 -8.92 -20.84
CA ARG A 79 25.66 -7.72 -21.30
C ARG A 79 25.74 -7.72 -22.83
N GLY A 80 25.45 -6.58 -23.47
CA GLY A 80 25.44 -6.45 -24.94
C GLY A 80 24.11 -6.79 -25.61
N SER A 81 23.07 -7.18 -24.87
CA SER A 81 21.72 -7.32 -25.43
C SER A 81 21.16 -5.96 -25.86
N GLY A 82 20.86 -5.82 -27.16
CA GLY A 82 20.12 -4.67 -27.70
C GLY A 82 18.70 -4.58 -27.12
N PHE A 83 17.96 -3.50 -27.45
CA PHE A 83 16.62 -3.24 -26.90
C PHE A 83 15.67 -4.45 -26.99
N PHE A 84 15.63 -5.14 -28.13
CA PHE A 84 14.83 -6.35 -28.31
C PHE A 84 15.24 -7.52 -27.41
N GLY A 85 16.54 -7.73 -27.24
CA GLY A 85 17.06 -8.80 -26.38
C GLY A 85 16.66 -8.57 -24.93
N ARG A 86 16.72 -7.32 -24.46
CA ARG A 86 16.28 -6.95 -23.11
C ARG A 86 14.79 -7.15 -22.92
N VAL A 87 13.97 -6.67 -23.86
CA VAL A 87 12.50 -6.83 -23.79
C VAL A 87 12.11 -8.30 -23.79
N LYS A 88 12.74 -9.13 -24.64
CA LYS A 88 12.51 -10.58 -24.66
C LYS A 88 12.82 -11.22 -23.31
N VAL A 89 13.93 -10.87 -22.68
CA VAL A 89 14.27 -11.37 -21.33
C VAL A 89 13.24 -10.92 -20.30
N LEU A 90 12.84 -9.64 -20.30
CA LEU A 90 11.89 -9.09 -19.34
C LEU A 90 10.49 -9.71 -19.47
N ILE A 91 10.00 -9.90 -20.70
CA ILE A 91 8.69 -10.52 -20.99
C ILE A 91 8.69 -12.01 -20.63
N THR A 92 9.80 -12.71 -20.85
CA THR A 92 9.92 -14.14 -20.54
C THR A 92 10.30 -14.42 -19.09
N ASP A 93 10.59 -13.39 -18.29
CA ASP A 93 10.89 -13.51 -16.88
C ASP A 93 9.59 -13.55 -16.05
N PRO A 94 9.26 -14.69 -15.40
CA PRO A 94 8.07 -14.78 -14.55
C PRO A 94 8.09 -13.79 -13.38
N ALA A 95 9.27 -13.35 -12.92
CA ALA A 95 9.39 -12.38 -11.84
C ALA A 95 8.80 -11.02 -12.21
N THR A 96 8.95 -10.60 -13.48
CA THR A 96 8.41 -9.34 -13.99
C THR A 96 6.88 -9.29 -13.87
N TRP A 97 6.20 -10.37 -14.26
CA TRP A 97 4.75 -10.47 -14.20
C TRP A 97 4.22 -10.56 -12.76
N ARG A 98 4.98 -11.18 -11.86
CA ARG A 98 4.66 -11.21 -10.43
C ARG A 98 4.77 -9.83 -9.81
N ASP A 99 5.81 -9.06 -10.13
CA ASP A 99 5.94 -7.67 -9.68
C ASP A 99 4.79 -6.81 -10.22
N TYR A 100 4.46 -6.96 -11.50
CA TYR A 100 3.35 -6.25 -12.14
C TYR A 100 1.99 -6.57 -11.48
N LEU A 101 1.70 -7.84 -11.21
CA LEU A 101 0.50 -8.25 -10.50
C LEU A 101 0.52 -7.78 -9.04
N TRP A 102 1.68 -7.84 -8.38
CA TRP A 102 1.84 -7.35 -7.02
C TRP A 102 1.53 -5.86 -6.91
N ILE A 103 1.95 -5.04 -7.87
CA ILE A 103 1.62 -3.60 -7.86
C ILE A 103 0.10 -3.41 -7.84
N LEU A 104 -0.65 -4.11 -8.69
CA LEU A 104 -2.11 -4.02 -8.71
C LEU A 104 -2.73 -4.44 -7.37
N VAL A 105 -2.23 -5.53 -6.79
CA VAL A 105 -2.66 -6.01 -5.47
C VAL A 105 -2.26 -5.02 -4.36
N ALA A 106 -1.10 -4.40 -4.44
CA ALA A 106 -0.67 -3.39 -3.47
C ALA A 106 -1.53 -2.12 -3.57
N CYS A 107 -1.91 -1.71 -4.78
CA CYS A 107 -2.75 -0.54 -5.05
C CYS A 107 -4.21 -0.72 -4.66
N VAL A 108 -4.75 -1.95 -4.66
CA VAL A 108 -6.17 -2.20 -4.35
C VAL A 108 -6.34 -2.80 -2.95
N PRO A 109 -6.21 -4.12 -2.71
CA PRO A 109 -6.36 -4.65 -1.36
C PRO A 109 -5.27 -4.15 -0.40
N GLY A 110 -4.03 -3.95 -0.86
CA GLY A 110 -2.96 -3.39 -0.03
C GLY A 110 -3.27 -1.98 0.47
N PHE A 111 -3.78 -1.13 -0.42
CA PHE A 111 -4.24 0.23 -0.11
C PHE A 111 -5.39 0.20 0.91
N THR A 112 -6.39 -0.64 0.69
CA THR A 112 -7.53 -0.77 1.63
C THR A 112 -7.06 -1.14 3.04
N LEU A 113 -6.12 -2.09 3.16
CA LEU A 113 -5.57 -2.49 4.45
C LEU A 113 -4.86 -1.31 5.16
N VAL A 114 -4.02 -0.57 4.45
CA VAL A 114 -3.26 0.54 5.08
C VAL A 114 -4.14 1.75 5.38
N VAL A 115 -5.11 2.07 4.52
CA VAL A 115 -6.11 3.12 4.79
C VAL A 115 -6.95 2.79 6.02
N LEU A 116 -7.34 1.52 6.20
CA LEU A 116 -8.08 1.11 7.39
C LEU A 116 -7.29 1.39 8.67
N VAL A 117 -5.99 1.09 8.68
CA VAL A 117 -5.11 1.40 9.82
C VAL A 117 -5.04 2.91 10.08
N VAL A 118 -4.87 3.72 9.03
CA VAL A 118 -4.79 5.18 9.13
C VAL A 118 -6.11 5.78 9.62
N ALA A 119 -7.24 5.33 9.06
CA ALA A 119 -8.57 5.79 9.45
C ALA A 119 -8.90 5.44 10.91
N MET A 120 -8.58 4.22 11.34
CA MET A 120 -8.74 3.81 12.74
C MET A 120 -7.84 4.60 13.68
N ALA A 121 -6.65 5.02 13.25
CA ALA A 121 -5.77 5.87 14.05
C ALA A 121 -6.24 7.33 14.11
N ALA A 122 -6.84 7.83 13.02
CA ALA A 122 -7.35 9.20 12.93
C ALA A 122 -8.70 9.40 13.63
N ALA A 123 -9.56 8.38 13.62
CA ALA A 123 -10.91 8.47 14.19
C ALA A 123 -10.94 8.88 15.68
N PRO A 124 -10.10 8.33 16.58
CA PRO A 124 -10.04 8.79 17.97
C PRO A 124 -9.69 10.27 18.10
N LEU A 125 -8.75 10.77 17.29
CA LEU A 125 -8.37 12.19 17.29
C LEU A 125 -9.55 13.06 16.86
N PHE A 126 -10.29 12.64 15.83
CA PHE A 126 -11.49 13.33 15.38
C PHE A 126 -12.57 13.40 16.47
N TYR A 127 -12.89 12.27 17.10
CA TYR A 127 -13.91 12.22 18.15
C TYR A 127 -13.50 12.93 19.45
N LEU A 128 -12.20 12.99 19.77
CA LEU A 128 -11.70 13.73 20.92
C LEU A 128 -11.87 15.25 20.76
N VAL A 129 -11.67 15.75 19.54
CA VAL A 129 -11.80 17.19 19.20
C VAL A 129 -13.26 17.59 18.96
N TYR A 130 -14.20 16.64 18.98
CA TYR A 130 -15.61 16.88 18.68
C TYR A 130 -16.29 18.01 19.48
N PRO A 131 -16.07 18.17 20.81
CA PRO A 131 -16.60 19.31 21.55
C PRO A 131 -16.14 20.67 21.00
N LEU A 132 -14.89 20.76 20.54
CA LEU A 132 -14.34 21.95 19.89
C LEU A 132 -15.00 22.18 18.52
N LEU A 133 -15.24 21.11 17.76
CA LEU A 133 -15.93 21.19 16.48
C LEU A 133 -17.33 21.79 16.64
N LEU A 134 -18.09 21.37 17.65
CA LEU A 134 -19.40 21.97 17.95
C LEU A 134 -19.31 23.42 18.42
N ALA A 135 -18.25 23.79 19.15
CA ALA A 135 -18.08 25.15 19.65
C ALA A 135 -17.75 26.17 18.53
N VAL A 136 -17.02 25.75 17.50
CA VAL A 136 -16.52 26.64 16.43
C VAL A 136 -17.41 26.61 15.18
N THR A 137 -18.20 25.56 14.99
CA THR A 137 -18.96 25.37 13.75
C THR A 137 -20.41 25.82 13.91
N PRO A 138 -21.03 26.41 12.87
CA PRO A 138 -22.45 26.75 12.90
C PRO A 138 -23.36 25.54 13.18
N PRO A 139 -24.56 25.77 13.75
CA PRO A 139 -25.56 24.72 13.94
C PRO A 139 -25.87 23.99 12.62
N GLY A 140 -26.02 22.67 12.68
CA GLY A 140 -26.39 21.81 11.55
C GLY A 140 -25.22 21.22 10.75
N VAL A 141 -23.96 21.60 11.01
CA VAL A 141 -22.80 20.98 10.34
C VAL A 141 -22.30 19.74 11.08
N PHE A 142 -22.09 19.88 12.40
CA PHE A 142 -21.71 18.77 13.29
C PHE A 142 -22.76 18.51 14.37
N SER A 143 -23.90 19.20 14.34
CA SER A 143 -24.97 18.99 15.32
C SER A 143 -25.65 17.63 15.18
N GLU A 144 -25.54 16.98 14.01
CA GLU A 144 -26.26 15.74 13.70
C GLU A 144 -25.30 14.66 13.17
N PRO A 145 -24.32 14.16 13.97
CA PRO A 145 -23.32 13.19 13.52
C PRO A 145 -23.92 11.90 12.92
N TYR A 146 -25.12 11.54 13.36
CA TYR A 146 -25.84 10.35 12.93
C TYR A 146 -27.24 10.69 12.39
N GLY A 147 -27.40 11.90 11.84
CA GLY A 147 -28.70 12.45 11.44
C GLY A 147 -29.64 12.62 12.66
N ASN A 148 -30.94 12.43 12.44
CA ASN A 148 -31.97 12.56 13.48
C ASN A 148 -31.85 11.60 14.67
N LEU A 149 -30.91 10.65 14.67
CA LEU A 149 -30.71 9.72 15.78
C LEU A 149 -30.02 10.38 16.99
N LEU A 150 -29.24 11.44 16.76
CA LEU A 150 -28.49 12.10 17.82
C LEU A 150 -28.25 13.56 17.44
N VAL A 151 -28.93 14.46 18.15
CA VAL A 151 -28.81 15.91 17.97
C VAL A 151 -28.00 16.48 19.13
N LEU A 152 -26.97 17.24 18.79
CA LEU A 152 -26.03 17.89 19.71
C LEU A 152 -26.23 19.40 19.59
N GLU A 153 -26.91 19.97 20.58
CA GLU A 153 -27.29 21.39 20.59
C GLU A 153 -26.24 22.24 21.32
N HIS A 154 -25.55 21.65 22.29
CA HIS A 154 -24.52 22.30 23.07
C HIS A 154 -23.14 21.69 22.80
N TRP A 155 -22.10 22.51 22.90
CA TRP A 155 -20.71 22.05 22.72
C TRP A 155 -20.31 20.96 23.72
N THR A 156 -20.89 20.97 24.93
CA THR A 156 -20.73 19.93 25.94
C THR A 156 -21.30 18.59 25.51
N ASP A 157 -22.31 18.58 24.62
CA ASP A 157 -22.88 17.34 24.14
C ASP A 157 -21.86 16.56 23.28
N GLY A 158 -20.84 17.25 22.75
CA GLY A 158 -19.72 16.63 22.05
C GLY A 158 -18.95 15.61 22.89
N PHE A 159 -19.01 15.67 24.23
CA PHE A 159 -18.39 14.65 25.10
C PHE A 159 -19.04 13.27 24.93
N TRP A 160 -20.30 13.19 24.46
CA TRP A 160 -20.96 11.92 24.12
C TRP A 160 -20.28 11.16 22.97
N MET A 161 -19.41 11.82 22.21
CA MET A 161 -18.63 11.19 21.14
C MET A 161 -17.35 10.52 21.63
N TRP A 162 -16.91 10.79 22.86
CA TRP A 162 -15.68 10.19 23.42
C TRP A 162 -15.71 8.66 23.56
N PRO A 163 -16.83 8.02 23.95
CA PRO A 163 -16.96 6.56 23.88
C PRO A 163 -16.67 5.99 22.48
N MET A 164 -17.07 6.70 21.42
CA MET A 164 -16.77 6.30 20.05
C MET A 164 -15.27 6.43 19.74
N GLY A 165 -14.63 7.51 20.20
CA GLY A 165 -13.18 7.67 20.13
C GLY A 165 -12.42 6.55 20.85
N ALA A 166 -12.86 6.17 22.05
CA ALA A 166 -12.31 5.05 22.82
C ALA A 166 -12.51 3.71 22.10
N PHE A 167 -13.68 3.50 21.49
CA PHE A 167 -13.99 2.31 20.69
C PHE A 167 -13.04 2.18 19.49
N PHE A 168 -12.88 3.23 18.68
CA PHE A 168 -11.96 3.22 17.54
C PHE A 168 -10.49 3.08 17.98
N PHE A 169 -10.11 3.66 19.11
CA PHE A 169 -8.78 3.51 19.67
C PHE A 169 -8.51 2.05 20.08
N GLY A 170 -9.48 1.40 20.73
CA GLY A 170 -9.43 -0.03 21.05
C GLY A 170 -9.31 -0.89 19.79
N LEU A 171 -10.12 -0.57 18.76
CA LEU A 171 -10.09 -1.27 17.48
C LEU A 171 -8.73 -1.13 16.80
N TRP A 172 -8.21 0.10 16.69
CA TRP A 172 -6.88 0.39 16.18
C TRP A 172 -5.80 -0.40 16.92
N TRP A 173 -5.86 -0.42 18.25
CA TRP A 173 -4.90 -1.10 19.10
C TRP A 173 -4.86 -2.61 18.85
N LEU A 174 -6.02 -3.23 18.63
CA LEU A 174 -6.17 -4.66 18.43
C LEU A 174 -5.85 -5.08 16.98
N THR A 175 -6.35 -4.35 15.99
CA THR A 175 -6.31 -4.78 14.57
C THR A 175 -5.03 -4.39 13.85
N THR A 176 -4.36 -3.28 14.22
CA THR A 176 -3.19 -2.76 13.47
C THR A 176 -2.09 -3.78 13.23
N PRO A 177 -1.63 -4.55 14.24
CA PRO A 177 -0.59 -5.56 14.01
C PRO A 177 -1.06 -6.64 13.02
N GLY A 178 -2.30 -7.11 13.17
CA GLY A 178 -2.89 -8.13 12.31
C GLY A 178 -2.99 -7.68 10.85
N ILE A 179 -3.53 -6.48 10.62
CA ILE A 179 -3.65 -5.88 9.29
C ILE A 179 -2.28 -5.71 8.63
N MET A 180 -1.30 -5.18 9.35
CA MET A 180 0.06 -5.00 8.82
C MET A 180 0.78 -6.32 8.55
N THR A 181 0.55 -7.35 9.37
CA THR A 181 1.04 -8.71 9.06
C THR A 181 0.33 -9.30 7.85
N GLY A 182 -0.96 -9.02 7.65
CA GLY A 182 -1.70 -9.43 6.46
C GLY A 182 -1.15 -8.78 5.19
N TRP A 183 -0.87 -7.48 5.23
CA TRP A 183 -0.22 -6.75 4.14
C TRP A 183 1.17 -7.34 3.79
N ALA A 184 1.96 -7.67 4.81
CA ALA A 184 3.25 -8.33 4.64
C ALA A 184 3.12 -9.76 4.09
N ALA A 185 2.13 -10.52 4.56
CA ALA A 185 1.86 -11.88 4.08
C ALA A 185 1.43 -11.89 2.61
N MET A 186 0.53 -10.98 2.23
CA MET A 186 0.11 -10.74 0.84
C MET A 186 1.32 -10.42 -0.05
N THR A 187 2.18 -9.49 0.39
CA THR A 187 3.38 -9.12 -0.35
C THR A 187 4.34 -10.31 -0.49
N ARG A 188 4.52 -11.11 0.55
CA ARG A 188 5.34 -12.33 0.45
C ARG A 188 4.75 -13.37 -0.48
N ALA A 189 3.45 -13.62 -0.44
CA ALA A 189 2.81 -14.62 -1.29
C ALA A 189 3.08 -14.34 -2.77
N LEU A 190 3.10 -13.06 -3.15
CA LEU A 190 3.30 -12.60 -4.52
C LEU A 190 4.76 -12.37 -4.89
N LEU A 191 5.61 -11.89 -3.98
CA LEU A 191 7.01 -11.56 -4.30
C LEU A 191 8.03 -12.64 -3.90
N SER A 192 7.66 -13.66 -3.14
CA SER A 192 8.61 -14.69 -2.72
C SER A 192 9.07 -15.56 -3.92
N PRO A 193 10.36 -15.98 -3.95
CA PRO A 193 10.87 -16.85 -4.98
C PRO A 193 10.13 -18.19 -5.02
N THR A 194 9.86 -18.68 -6.22
CA THR A 194 9.40 -20.06 -6.44
C THR A 194 10.57 -21.03 -6.28
N ARG A 195 10.29 -22.28 -5.89
CA ARG A 195 11.34 -23.33 -5.76
C ARG A 195 12.18 -23.48 -7.03
N ALA A 196 11.57 -23.29 -8.21
CA ALA A 196 12.26 -23.31 -9.49
C ALA A 196 13.32 -22.19 -9.66
N SER A 197 13.07 -20.98 -9.13
CA SER A 197 14.06 -19.89 -9.21
C SER A 197 15.21 -20.08 -8.21
N GLN A 198 14.96 -20.72 -7.07
CA GLN A 198 16.02 -21.08 -6.11
C GLN A 198 16.97 -22.15 -6.64
N LEU A 199 16.49 -23.08 -7.46
CA LEU A 199 17.33 -24.11 -8.08
C LEU A 199 18.22 -23.55 -9.19
N GLN A 200 17.71 -22.60 -9.99
CA GLN A 200 18.49 -21.95 -11.06
C GLN A 200 19.64 -21.07 -10.54
N GLY A 201 19.60 -20.61 -9.28
CA GLY A 201 20.69 -19.85 -8.67
C GLY A 201 21.77 -20.71 -8.00
N ARG A 202 21.60 -22.04 -7.96
CA ARG A 202 22.53 -23.00 -7.36
C ARG A 202 23.39 -23.78 -8.37
N VAL A 203 23.17 -23.56 -9.67
CA VAL A 203 23.91 -24.19 -10.79
C VAL A 203 24.74 -23.10 -11.45
#